data_AF-A0A382F8T3-F1
#
_entry.id   AF-A0A382F8T3-F1
#
_cell.length_a   1.000
_cell.length_b   1.000
_cell.length_c   1.000
_cell.angle_alpha   90.00
_cell.angle_beta   90.00
_cell.angle_gamma   90.00
#
_symmetry.space_group_name_H-M   'P 1'
#
loop_
_entity.id
_entity.type
_entity.pdbx_description
1 polymer ?
#
loop_
_entity_poly.entity_id
_entity_poly.type
_entity_poly.pdbx_seq_one_letter_code
_entity_poly.pdbx_strand_id
1 'polypeptide(L)'
;VTPNTITPKPQSNLGRVFTSFESPNFRYIWVHFLFNFVAMDMLMMTQGWLVWESTHSVFLVGAVAGLRGVGQFSFGALGGVLADRYNRRIILTVSQVVRASSCFWLGLLIVSNHVEVWHMLVFSGIQGVVMGALLPASETLVYDIVGPTRIINAAAIKHGAYSISRIPSALLFGAIVSS
;
A
#
# COMPACT_ATOMS: atom_id res chain seq x y z
N VAL A 1 55.34 1.81 7.59
CA VAL A 1 54.08 1.80 6.80
C VAL A 1 52.93 1.81 7.79
N THR A 2 52.45 2.99 8.15
CA THR A 2 51.30 3.18 9.05
C THR A 2 50.00 3.00 8.24
N PRO A 3 49.02 2.22 8.71
CA PRO A 3 47.75 2.07 8.00
C PRO A 3 46.95 3.37 8.11
N ASN A 4 46.59 3.95 6.98
CA ASN A 4 45.63 5.05 6.92
C ASN A 4 44.26 4.56 7.42
N THR A 5 43.96 4.79 8.70
CA THR A 5 42.60 4.69 9.23
C THR A 5 41.78 5.85 8.68
N ILE A 6 41.02 5.59 7.62
CA ILE A 6 40.00 6.52 7.11
C ILE A 6 38.88 6.55 8.14
N THR A 7 38.90 7.52 9.05
CA THR A 7 37.77 7.80 9.94
C THR A 7 36.65 8.43 9.11
N PRO A 8 35.47 7.79 8.95
CA PRO A 8 34.38 8.43 8.24
C PRO A 8 33.88 9.64 9.04
N LYS A 9 33.91 10.82 8.41
CA LYS A 9 33.37 12.05 9.00
C LYS A 9 31.91 11.83 9.45
N PRO A 10 31.51 12.32 10.64
CA PRO A 10 30.13 12.25 11.09
C PRO A 10 29.29 13.21 10.24
N GLN A 11 28.76 12.71 9.13
CA GLN A 11 27.75 13.42 8.35
C GLN A 11 26.41 13.27 9.06
N SER A 12 25.72 14.39 9.27
CA SER A 12 24.43 14.43 9.96
C SER A 12 23.43 13.47 9.31
N ASN A 13 22.73 12.69 10.13
CA ASN A 13 21.79 11.65 9.67
C ASN A 13 20.72 12.21 8.70
N LEU A 14 20.32 13.48 8.85
CA LEU A 14 19.39 14.15 7.92
C LEU A 14 19.95 14.29 6.50
N GLY A 15 21.22 14.70 6.35
CA GLY A 15 21.84 14.87 5.03
C GLY A 15 21.91 13.56 4.24
N ARG A 16 22.15 12.44 4.93
CA ARG A 16 22.15 11.09 4.35
C ARG A 16 20.78 10.59 3.92
N VAL A 17 19.70 11.05 4.56
CA VAL A 17 18.32 10.76 4.13
C VAL A 17 18.04 11.51 2.82
N PHE A 18 18.38 12.80 2.76
CA PHE A 18 18.16 13.61 1.55
C PHE A 18 19.07 13.27 0.36
N THR A 19 20.27 12.69 0.56
CA THR A 19 21.10 12.21 -0.56
C THR A 19 20.45 11.07 -1.35
N SER A 20 19.41 10.41 -0.83
CA SER A 20 18.63 9.44 -1.60
C SER A 20 17.84 10.10 -2.74
N PHE A 21 17.40 11.36 -2.56
CA PHE A 21 16.72 12.16 -3.58
C PHE A 21 17.65 12.69 -4.70
N GLU A 22 18.97 12.51 -4.56
CA GLU A 22 19.93 12.85 -5.63
C GLU A 22 19.87 11.86 -6.79
N SER A 23 19.43 10.62 -6.55
CA SER A 23 19.27 9.64 -7.63
C SER A 23 17.91 9.81 -8.35
N PRO A 24 17.88 9.96 -9.69
CA PRO A 24 16.65 10.08 -10.45
C PRO A 24 15.69 8.89 -10.23
N ASN A 25 16.24 7.67 -10.12
CA ASN A 25 15.48 6.44 -9.91
C ASN A 25 14.69 6.45 -8.59
N PHE A 26 15.25 7.04 -7.54
CA PHE A 26 14.57 7.13 -6.25
C PHE A 26 13.38 8.10 -6.28
N ARG A 27 13.45 9.17 -7.07
CA ARG A 27 12.33 10.12 -7.24
C ARG A 27 11.12 9.45 -7.88
N TYR A 28 11.33 8.63 -8.92
CA TYR A 28 10.26 7.85 -9.57
C TYR A 28 9.59 6.88 -8.59
N ILE A 29 10.38 6.19 -7.76
CA ILE A 29 9.88 5.27 -6.74
C ILE A 29 9.10 6.01 -5.66
N TRP A 30 9.58 7.18 -5.24
CA TRP A 30 8.91 8.00 -4.25
C TRP A 30 7.53 8.49 -4.72
N VAL A 31 7.45 8.98 -5.97
CA VAL A 31 6.18 9.37 -6.58
C VAL A 31 5.23 8.16 -6.68
N HIS A 32 5.74 7.00 -7.09
CA HIS A 32 4.96 5.77 -7.12
C HIS A 32 4.38 5.41 -5.74
N PHE A 33 5.19 5.47 -4.68
CA PHE A 33 4.70 5.21 -3.33
C PHE A 33 3.65 6.21 -2.88
N LEU A 34 3.85 7.50 -3.16
CA LEU A 34 2.90 8.54 -2.79
C LEU A 34 1.53 8.29 -3.44
N PHE A 35 1.50 8.06 -4.75
CA PHE A 35 0.25 7.73 -5.46
C PHE A 35 -0.38 6.42 -4.95
N ASN A 36 0.43 5.38 -4.73
CA ASN A 36 -0.07 4.11 -4.25
C ASN A 36 -0.71 4.21 -2.85
N PHE A 37 -0.11 4.99 -1.94
CA PHE A 37 -0.66 5.22 -0.61
C PHE A 37 -1.95 6.05 -0.67
N VAL A 38 -1.99 7.12 -1.47
CA VAL A 38 -3.23 7.91 -1.67
C VAL A 38 -4.35 7.00 -2.16
N ALA A 39 -4.11 6.21 -3.21
CA ALA A 39 -5.11 5.32 -3.78
C ALA A 39 -5.56 4.22 -2.79
N MET A 40 -4.64 3.70 -1.98
CA MET A 40 -4.95 2.67 -0.99
C MET A 40 -5.84 3.22 0.14
N ASP A 41 -5.49 4.37 0.70
CA ASP A 41 -6.25 4.98 1.80
C ASP A 41 -7.62 5.44 1.33
N MET A 42 -7.68 6.06 0.15
CA MET A 42 -8.94 6.48 -0.47
C MET A 42 -9.86 5.28 -0.70
N LEU A 43 -9.36 4.17 -1.24
CA LEU A 43 -10.15 2.96 -1.44
C LEU A 43 -10.68 2.39 -0.11
N MET A 44 -9.90 2.47 0.96
CA MET A 44 -10.34 2.03 2.28
C MET A 44 -11.48 2.89 2.82
N MET A 45 -11.39 4.22 2.66
CA MET A 45 -12.45 5.15 3.07
C MET A 45 -13.73 4.93 2.24
N THR A 46 -13.59 4.85 0.91
CA THR A 46 -14.71 4.60 -0.01
C THR A 46 -15.40 3.28 0.29
N GLN A 47 -14.65 2.20 0.53
CA GLN A 47 -15.24 0.90 0.84
C GLN A 47 -16.03 0.93 2.15
N GLY A 48 -15.49 1.54 3.21
CA GLY A 48 -16.19 1.68 4.48
C GLY A 48 -17.46 2.53 4.36
N TRP A 49 -17.37 3.63 3.63
CA TRP A 49 -18.50 4.52 3.37
C TRP A 49 -19.58 3.85 2.53
N LEU A 50 -19.21 3.15 1.46
CA LEU A 50 -20.15 2.42 0.59
C LEU A 50 -20.99 1.39 1.36
N VAL A 51 -20.36 0.66 2.28
CA VAL A 51 -21.07 -0.30 3.13
C VAL A 51 -22.06 0.40 4.04
N TRP A 52 -21.66 1.53 4.65
CA TRP A 52 -22.54 2.31 5.49
C TRP A 52 -23.70 2.92 4.70
N GLU A 53 -23.45 3.49 3.53
CA GLU A 53 -24.49 4.08 2.68
C GLU A 53 -25.51 3.04 2.22
N SER A 54 -25.05 1.83 1.87
CA SER A 54 -25.93 0.77 1.36
C SER A 54 -26.69 0.02 2.46
N THR A 55 -26.20 -0.01 3.69
CA THR A 55 -26.77 -0.87 4.76
C THR A 55 -27.19 -0.13 6.02
N HIS A 56 -26.73 1.12 6.19
CA HIS A 56 -26.84 1.94 7.39
C HIS A 56 -26.40 1.23 8.69
N SER A 57 -25.56 0.19 8.57
CA SER A 57 -25.16 -0.67 9.69
C SER A 57 -23.68 -0.53 10.00
N VAL A 58 -23.37 0.04 11.16
CA VAL A 58 -21.99 0.17 11.68
C VAL A 58 -21.35 -1.21 11.92
N PHE A 59 -22.17 -2.22 12.28
CA PHE A 59 -21.70 -3.59 12.46
C PHE A 59 -21.13 -4.17 11.16
N LEU A 60 -21.79 -3.95 10.03
CA LEU A 60 -21.33 -4.46 8.73
C LEU A 60 -20.05 -3.76 8.25
N VAL A 61 -19.92 -2.46 8.51
CA VAL A 61 -18.66 -1.74 8.28
C VAL A 61 -17.51 -2.38 9.07
N GLY A 62 -17.76 -2.69 10.35
CA GLY A 62 -16.81 -3.39 11.21
C GLY A 62 -16.50 -4.81 10.72
N ALA A 63 -17.51 -5.57 10.27
CA ALA A 63 -17.34 -6.92 9.75
C ALA A 63 -16.50 -6.94 8.46
N VAL A 64 -16.75 -5.99 7.55
CA VAL A 64 -15.98 -5.79 6.33
C VAL A 64 -14.52 -5.47 6.66
N ALA A 65 -14.27 -4.54 7.58
CA ALA A 65 -12.91 -4.20 8.02
C ALA A 65 -12.22 -5.38 8.71
N GLY A 66 -12.95 -6.13 9.55
CA GLY A 66 -12.46 -7.33 10.22
C GLY A 66 -12.07 -8.43 9.23
N LEU A 67 -12.92 -8.70 8.24
CA LEU A 67 -12.64 -9.70 7.20
C LEU A 67 -11.41 -9.36 6.38
N ARG A 68 -11.23 -8.07 6.02
CA ARG A 68 -10.00 -7.60 5.36
C ARG A 68 -8.78 -7.85 6.24
N GLY A 69 -8.86 -7.52 7.53
CA GLY A 69 -7.79 -7.77 8.50
C GLY A 69 -7.44 -9.25 8.58
N VAL A 70 -8.44 -10.11 8.74
CA VAL A 70 -8.26 -11.58 8.77
C VAL A 70 -7.59 -12.07 7.48
N GLY A 71 -8.05 -11.61 6.31
CA GLY A 71 -7.44 -11.95 5.03
C GLY A 71 -5.98 -11.51 4.96
N GLN A 72 -5.69 -10.27 5.37
CA GLN A 72 -4.34 -9.72 5.38
C GLN A 72 -3.40 -10.47 6.32
N PHE A 73 -3.85 -10.83 7.53
CA PHE A 73 -3.03 -11.61 8.46
C PHE A 73 -2.82 -13.05 7.99
N SER A 74 -3.89 -13.71 7.55
CA SER A 74 -3.84 -15.12 7.11
C SER A 74 -2.95 -15.29 5.88
N PHE A 75 -3.06 -14.38 4.92
CA PHE A 75 -2.25 -14.40 3.70
C PHE A 75 -0.94 -13.60 3.81
N GLY A 76 -0.69 -12.88 4.91
CA GLY A 76 0.60 -12.23 5.15
C GLY A 76 1.73 -13.26 5.29
N ALA A 77 1.48 -14.33 6.06
CA ALA A 77 2.43 -15.43 6.23
C ALA A 77 2.68 -16.20 4.91
N LEU A 78 1.61 -16.49 4.16
CA LEU A 78 1.70 -17.14 2.84
C LEU A 78 2.33 -16.22 1.78
N GLY A 79 2.05 -14.91 1.87
CA GLY A 79 2.56 -13.88 0.98
C GLY A 79 4.08 -13.75 1.04
N GLY A 80 4.68 -13.94 2.22
CA GLY A 80 6.13 -14.05 2.38
C GLY A 80 6.72 -15.24 1.60
N VAL A 81 6.10 -16.42 1.73
CA VAL A 81 6.55 -17.63 0.99
C VAL A 81 6.39 -17.46 -0.53
N LEU A 82 5.31 -16.82 -0.98
CA LEU A 82 5.14 -16.48 -2.39
C LEU A 82 6.20 -15.47 -2.87
N ALA A 83 6.53 -14.46 -2.06
CA ALA A 83 7.54 -13.46 -2.37
C ALA A 83 8.95 -14.04 -2.48
N ASP A 84 9.24 -15.12 -1.74
CA ASP A 84 10.51 -15.84 -1.82
C ASP A 84 10.61 -16.77 -3.04
N ARG A 85 9.46 -17.28 -3.54
CA ARG A 85 9.44 -18.26 -4.64
C ARG A 85 9.20 -17.68 -6.03
N TYR A 86 8.52 -16.54 -6.13
CA TYR A 86 8.15 -15.94 -7.42
C TYR A 86 8.81 -14.59 -7.63
N ASN A 87 8.90 -14.16 -8.89
CA ASN A 87 9.41 -12.83 -9.21
C ASN A 87 8.48 -11.76 -8.62
N ARG A 88 8.99 -11.05 -7.60
CA ARG A 88 8.38 -9.90 -6.92
C ARG A 88 7.66 -8.91 -7.84
N ARG A 89 8.19 -8.61 -9.04
CA ARG A 89 7.50 -7.73 -10.00
C ARG A 89 6.19 -8.32 -10.48
N ILE A 90 6.18 -9.63 -10.76
CA ILE A 90 4.97 -10.34 -11.20
C ILE A 90 3.93 -10.34 -10.08
N ILE A 91 4.34 -10.62 -8.83
CA ILE A 91 3.42 -10.61 -7.67
C ILE A 91 2.77 -9.23 -7.53
N LEU A 92 3.55 -8.16 -7.57
CA LEU A 92 3.04 -6.79 -7.47
C LEU A 92 2.11 -6.46 -8.64
N THR A 93 2.49 -6.79 -9.89
CA THR A 93 1.64 -6.54 -11.05
C THR A 93 0.32 -7.31 -10.98
N VAL A 94 0.37 -8.62 -10.69
CA VAL A 94 -0.84 -9.46 -10.54
C VAL A 94 -1.72 -8.92 -9.43
N SER A 95 -1.14 -8.54 -8.29
CA SER A 95 -1.89 -7.96 -7.16
C SER A 95 -2.61 -6.68 -7.54
N GLN A 96 -1.96 -5.78 -8.28
CA GLN A 96 -2.58 -4.55 -8.75
C GLN A 96 -3.67 -4.82 -9.79
N VAL A 97 -3.48 -5.79 -10.69
CA VAL A 97 -4.51 -6.22 -11.65
C VAL A 97 -5.71 -6.81 -10.93
N VAL A 98 -5.51 -7.68 -9.93
CA VAL A 98 -6.59 -8.25 -9.12
C VAL A 98 -7.37 -7.15 -8.40
N ARG A 99 -6.69 -6.20 -7.75
CA ARG A 99 -7.34 -5.04 -7.10
C ARG A 99 -8.13 -4.18 -8.08
N ALA A 100 -7.56 -3.90 -9.25
CA ALA A 100 -8.23 -3.10 -10.27
C ALA A 100 -9.48 -3.84 -10.81
N SER A 101 -9.36 -5.14 -11.08
CA SER A 101 -10.46 -5.96 -11.57
C SER A 101 -11.59 -6.12 -10.55
N SER A 102 -11.27 -6.31 -9.25
CA SER A 102 -12.27 -6.42 -8.19
C SER A 102 -12.97 -5.08 -7.96
N CYS A 103 -12.23 -3.97 -8.05
CA CYS A 103 -12.79 -2.62 -7.97
C CYS A 103 -13.73 -2.34 -9.15
N PHE A 104 -13.32 -2.69 -10.37
CA PHE A 104 -14.15 -2.52 -11.56
C PHE A 104 -15.43 -3.35 -11.49
N TRP A 105 -15.32 -4.61 -11.06
CA TRP A 105 -16.48 -5.49 -10.84
C TRP A 105 -17.46 -4.92 -9.81
N LEU A 106 -16.96 -4.46 -8.66
CA LEU A 106 -17.82 -3.84 -7.65
C LEU A 106 -18.44 -2.53 -8.16
N GLY A 107 -17.68 -1.72 -8.90
CA GLY A 107 -18.17 -0.49 -9.54
C GLY A 107 -19.32 -0.74 -10.51
N LEU A 108 -19.23 -1.80 -11.32
CA LEU A 108 -20.33 -2.21 -12.21
C LEU A 108 -21.59 -2.60 -11.45
N LEU A 109 -21.44 -3.32 -10.33
CA LEU A 109 -22.58 -3.70 -9.47
C LEU A 109 -23.26 -2.48 -8.83
N ILE A 110 -22.47 -1.47 -8.44
CA ILE A 110 -22.99 -0.22 -7.90
C ILE A 110 -23.80 0.53 -8.97
N VAL A 111 -23.23 0.73 -10.16
CA VAL A 111 -23.91 1.47 -11.25
C VAL A 111 -25.16 0.74 -11.74
N SER A 112 -25.16 -0.59 -11.70
CA SER A 112 -26.32 -1.41 -12.06
C SER A 112 -27.36 -1.56 -10.94
N ASN A 113 -27.15 -1.01 -9.74
CA ASN A 113 -28.01 -1.19 -8.56
C ASN A 113 -28.22 -2.65 -8.12
N HIS A 114 -27.29 -3.56 -8.44
CA HIS A 114 -27.32 -4.96 -8.00
C HIS A 114 -26.32 -5.23 -6.86
N VAL A 115 -25.83 -4.18 -6.21
CA VAL A 115 -24.87 -4.31 -5.11
C VAL A 115 -25.56 -4.92 -3.88
N GLU A 116 -24.90 -5.91 -3.28
CA GLU A 116 -25.40 -6.57 -2.06
C GLU A 116 -24.27 -6.67 -1.05
N VAL A 117 -24.62 -6.89 0.21
CA VAL A 117 -23.66 -7.00 1.33
C VAL A 117 -22.63 -8.10 1.08
N TRP A 118 -23.04 -9.23 0.50
CA TRP A 118 -22.12 -10.34 0.21
C TRP A 118 -21.05 -9.95 -0.82
N HIS A 119 -21.39 -9.13 -1.82
CA HIS A 119 -20.44 -8.61 -2.82
C HIS A 119 -19.36 -7.75 -2.15
N MET A 120 -19.76 -6.91 -1.17
CA MET A 120 -18.85 -6.08 -0.40
C MET A 120 -17.95 -6.90 0.53
N LEU A 121 -18.46 -7.97 1.12
CA LEU A 121 -17.68 -8.92 1.93
C LEU A 121 -16.64 -9.66 1.09
N VAL A 122 -17.03 -10.19 -0.07
CA VAL A 122 -16.10 -10.84 -1.01
C VAL A 122 -15.02 -9.87 -1.47
N PHE A 123 -15.41 -8.66 -1.86
CA PHE A 123 -14.47 -7.61 -2.22
C PHE A 123 -13.47 -7.36 -1.07
N SER A 124 -13.95 -7.22 0.16
CA SER A 124 -13.10 -7.02 1.34
C SER A 124 -12.12 -8.16 1.58
N GLY A 125 -12.58 -9.40 1.44
CA GLY A 125 -11.74 -10.59 1.54
C GLY A 125 -10.62 -10.57 0.51
N ILE A 126 -10.93 -10.32 -0.76
CA ILE A 126 -9.95 -10.20 -1.85
C ILE A 126 -8.93 -9.10 -1.51
N GLN A 127 -9.38 -7.94 -1.06
CA GLN A 127 -8.49 -6.84 -0.68
C GLN A 127 -7.56 -7.21 0.47
N GLY A 128 -8.07 -7.97 1.45
CA GLY A 128 -7.27 -8.51 2.55
C GLY A 128 -6.17 -9.44 2.04
N VAL A 129 -6.55 -10.44 1.24
CA VAL A 129 -5.61 -11.40 0.63
C VAL A 129 -4.52 -10.69 -0.17
N VAL A 130 -4.91 -9.75 -1.03
CA VAL A 130 -3.95 -9.02 -1.85
C VAL A 130 -3.00 -8.17 -0.98
N MET A 131 -3.52 -7.50 0.05
CA MET A 131 -2.68 -6.73 0.98
C MET A 131 -1.66 -7.60 1.71
N GLY A 132 -2.04 -8.84 2.07
CA GLY A 132 -1.13 -9.81 2.68
C GLY A 132 0.08 -10.15 1.79
N ALA A 133 -0.12 -10.22 0.46
CA ALA A 133 0.97 -10.44 -0.50
C ALA A 133 1.75 -9.16 -0.85
N LEU A 134 1.06 -8.01 -0.89
CA LEU A 134 1.66 -6.74 -1.32
C LEU A 134 2.71 -6.23 -0.34
N LEU A 135 2.46 -6.38 0.96
CA LEU A 135 3.35 -5.89 2.02
C LEU A 135 4.76 -6.50 1.94
N PRO A 136 4.94 -7.84 2.02
CA PRO A 136 6.28 -8.44 1.94
C PRO A 136 6.94 -8.19 0.59
N ALA A 137 6.19 -8.31 -0.52
CA ALA A 137 6.74 -8.07 -1.86
C ALA A 137 7.25 -6.62 -2.04
N SER A 138 6.57 -5.64 -1.44
CA SER A 138 6.98 -4.23 -1.50
C SER A 138 8.20 -3.94 -0.63
N GLU A 139 8.30 -4.51 0.58
CA GLU A 139 9.47 -4.32 1.44
C GLU A 139 10.73 -4.95 0.83
N THR A 140 10.62 -6.17 0.30
CA THR A 140 11.74 -6.86 -0.36
C THR A 140 12.15 -6.12 -1.64
N LEU A 141 11.21 -5.64 -2.46
CA LEU A 141 11.55 -4.86 -3.65
C LEU A 141 12.33 -3.58 -3.31
N VAL A 142 11.96 -2.88 -2.23
CA VAL A 142 12.74 -1.73 -1.76
C VAL A 142 14.14 -2.17 -1.40
N TYR A 143 14.30 -3.25 -0.63
CA TYR A 143 15.61 -3.80 -0.28
C TYR A 143 16.46 -4.10 -1.52
N ASP A 144 15.89 -4.73 -2.56
CA ASP A 144 16.59 -5.07 -3.80
C ASP A 144 17.03 -3.84 -4.62
N ILE A 145 16.26 -2.75 -4.56
CA ILE A 145 16.54 -1.54 -5.36
C ILE A 145 17.58 -0.64 -4.66
N VAL A 146 17.48 -0.46 -3.34
CA VAL A 146 18.39 0.44 -2.60
C VAL A 146 19.60 -0.25 -1.97
N GLY A 147 19.57 -1.58 -1.84
CA GLY A 147 20.62 -2.37 -1.21
C GLY A 147 20.68 -2.22 0.32
N PRO A 148 21.43 -3.11 1.01
CA PRO A 148 21.46 -3.20 2.48
C PRO A 148 21.98 -1.93 3.17
N THR A 149 22.83 -1.15 2.49
CA THR A 149 23.45 0.05 3.06
C THR A 149 22.52 1.27 3.10
N ARG A 150 21.40 1.26 2.37
CA ARG A 150 20.47 2.41 2.26
C ARG A 150 19.04 2.09 2.71
N ILE A 151 18.75 0.88 3.19
CA ILE A 151 17.39 0.46 3.55
C ILE A 151 16.77 1.33 4.65
N ILE A 152 17.53 1.74 5.67
CA ILE A 152 17.02 2.57 6.78
C ILE A 152 16.55 3.94 6.26
N ASN A 153 17.30 4.55 5.34
CA ASN A 153 16.91 5.82 4.73
C ASN A 153 15.72 5.65 3.78
N ALA A 154 15.68 4.56 3.01
CA ALA A 154 14.56 4.26 2.12
C ALA A 154 13.26 4.01 2.91
N ALA A 155 13.34 3.29 4.03
CA ALA A 155 12.21 3.06 4.93
C ALA A 155 11.73 4.39 5.55
N ALA A 156 12.64 5.24 6.04
CA ALA A 156 12.29 6.55 6.58
C ALA A 156 11.56 7.43 5.55
N ILE A 157 12.03 7.42 4.30
CA ILE A 157 11.41 8.21 3.23
C ILE A 157 10.07 7.61 2.77
N LYS A 158 9.95 6.28 2.72
CA LYS A 158 8.68 5.59 2.44
C LYS A 158 7.63 5.92 3.50
N HIS A 159 8.02 5.91 4.78
CA HIS A 159 7.16 6.36 5.88
C HIS A 159 6.80 7.85 5.77
N GLY A 160 7.74 8.70 5.37
CA GLY A 160 7.46 10.11 5.07
C GLY A 160 6.42 10.27 3.96
N ALA A 161 6.53 9.49 2.87
CA ALA A 161 5.57 9.49 1.78
C ALA A 161 4.17 9.08 2.26
N TYR A 162 4.08 8.03 3.09
CA TYR A 162 2.82 7.56 3.68
C TYR A 162 2.15 8.63 4.56
N SER A 163 2.93 9.33 5.38
CA SER A 163 2.40 10.42 6.20
C SER A 163 1.88 11.58 5.36
N ILE A 164 2.59 11.95 4.28
CA ILE A 164 2.19 13.04 3.38
C ILE A 164 0.95 12.66 2.56
N SER A 165 0.82 11.39 2.12
CA SER A 165 -0.31 10.94 1.31
C SER A 165 -1.66 10.96 2.02
N ARG A 166 -1.69 11.00 3.36
CA ARG A 166 -2.94 11.07 4.13
C ARG A 166 -3.73 12.35 3.92
N ILE A 167 -3.06 13.47 3.64
CA ILE A 167 -3.72 14.76 3.41
C ILE A 167 -4.52 14.74 2.08
N PRO A 168 -3.90 14.47 0.92
CA PRO A 168 -4.63 14.42 -0.35
C PRO A 168 -5.70 13.34 -0.39
N SER A 169 -5.48 12.16 0.23
CA SER A 169 -6.52 11.12 0.27
C SER A 169 -7.78 11.55 1.01
N ALA A 170 -7.64 12.16 2.20
CA ALA A 170 -8.78 12.66 2.96
C ALA A 170 -9.53 13.79 2.22
N LEU A 171 -8.79 14.70 1.57
CA LEU A 171 -9.38 15.78 0.78
C LEU A 171 -10.16 15.27 -0.43
N LEU A 172 -9.57 14.35 -1.20
CA LEU A 172 -10.22 13.76 -2.38
C LEU A 172 -11.47 12.97 -1.99
N PHE A 173 -11.38 12.16 -0.93
CA PHE A 173 -12.53 11.41 -0.43
C PHE A 173 -13.67 12.33 0.01
N GLY A 174 -13.36 13.37 0.80
CA GLY A 174 -14.35 14.35 1.25
C GLY A 174 -15.03 15.07 0.08
N ALA A 175 -14.25 15.47 -0.94
CA ALA A 175 -14.78 16.12 -2.13
C ALA A 175 -15.77 15.22 -2.90
N ILE A 176 -15.46 13.93 -3.04
CA ILE A 176 -16.31 12.95 -3.76
C ILE A 176 -17.59 12.62 -3.00
N VAL A 177 -17.53 12.55 -1.66
CA VAL A 177 -18.74 12.29 -0.86
C VAL A 177 -19.63 13.53 -0.75
N SER A 178 -19.05 14.73 -0.85
CA SER A 178 -19.82 15.98 -0.79
C SER A 178 -20.53 16.36 -2.10
N SER A 179 -20.15 15.73 -3.22
CA SER A 179 -20.72 15.96 -4.56
C SER A 179 -21.89 15.04 -4.85
#